data_AF-A0A8R1E4W9-F1
#
_entry.id   AF-A0A8R1E4W9-F1
#
_cell.length_a   1.000
_cell.length_b   1.000
_cell.length_c   1.000
_cell.angle_alpha   90.00
_cell.angle_beta   90.00
_cell.angle_gamma   90.00
#
_symmetry.space_group_name_H-M   'P 1'
#
loop_
_entity.id
_entity.type
_entity.pdbx_description
1 polymer ?
#
loop_
_entity_poly.entity_id
_entity_poly.type
_entity_poly.pdbx_seq_one_letter_code
_entity_poly.pdbx_strand_id
1 'polypeptide(L)'
;MSRNTTNANPFTFQGFDSTTELLRGPVKAKKGPSDKRPSSGGGMGAGADAVTNFLKRAAAVAKRTPEAMVRITGAAKGKDHVKEHLAYITRNGKLDATNERGETITGRNAVKDVAEEWTSAGLAKKGPDTRNVMLSMPKGTDADKVLRAAKTFADKTFGGERQYMIALHTDKDHPHVHLTLKREGFDGKNLNPRKADLQEWREGFARELRALGVAAEATPRRARGVVKKAQKQAVYHIEKRHQAGTKRRDGTPYKAPDVQLRKFAEAVKEVSGGATPKVRPWELKIRERQEKVRGAWLHTAATLEKHPSDEAKRLAKEIRNFVKDMPLLQTERQQIHSQVEQRLRGRARDVPKQPDKGADRS
;
A
#
# COMPACT_ATOMS: atom_id res chain seq x y z
N MET A 1 -20.14 -52.09 -13.85
CA MET A 1 -19.31 -51.81 -12.67
C MET A 1 -18.48 -50.56 -12.93
N SER A 2 -19.03 -49.38 -12.61
CA SER A 2 -18.42 -48.09 -12.89
C SER A 2 -17.48 -47.72 -11.74
N ARG A 3 -16.17 -47.59 -12.02
CA ARG A 3 -15.16 -47.24 -11.01
C ARG A 3 -15.31 -45.76 -10.70
N ASN A 4 -15.81 -45.48 -9.50
CA ASN A 4 -15.92 -44.16 -8.90
C ASN A 4 -14.50 -43.69 -8.53
N THR A 5 -13.84 -42.92 -9.40
CA THR A 5 -12.58 -42.26 -9.09
C THR A 5 -12.85 -41.11 -8.13
N THR A 6 -12.60 -41.36 -6.86
CA THR A 6 -12.59 -40.36 -5.78
C THR A 6 -11.66 -39.22 -6.15
N ASN A 7 -12.25 -38.05 -6.39
CA ASN A 7 -11.59 -36.77 -6.61
C ASN A 7 -11.00 -36.28 -5.27
N ALA A 8 -9.98 -36.98 -4.79
CA ALA A 8 -9.28 -36.63 -3.56
C ALA A 8 -8.38 -35.42 -3.84
N ASN A 9 -8.74 -34.29 -3.24
CA ASN A 9 -7.96 -33.06 -3.28
C ASN A 9 -6.54 -33.30 -2.72
N PRO A 10 -5.47 -33.18 -3.53
CA PRO A 10 -4.11 -33.56 -3.11
C PRO A 10 -3.45 -32.57 -2.12
N PHE A 11 -4.20 -31.58 -1.61
CA PHE A 11 -3.67 -30.47 -0.83
C PHE A 11 -4.15 -30.43 0.63
N THR A 12 -4.72 -31.50 1.18
CA THR A 12 -4.99 -31.58 2.62
C THR A 12 -3.69 -31.89 3.38
N PHE A 13 -2.95 -30.85 3.76
CA PHE A 13 -1.73 -31.00 4.56
C PHE A 13 -1.99 -30.57 6.01
N GLN A 14 -2.05 -31.55 6.93
CA GLN A 14 -1.99 -31.31 8.37
C GLN A 14 -0.55 -30.96 8.75
N GLY A 15 -0.30 -29.69 9.10
CA GLY A 15 1.02 -29.28 9.59
C GLY A 15 1.29 -27.80 9.38
N PHE A 16 0.87 -26.99 10.37
CA PHE A 16 1.31 -25.62 10.64
C PHE A 16 0.79 -24.46 9.77
N ASP A 17 0.11 -23.53 10.47
CA ASP A 17 -0.76 -22.42 10.03
C ASP A 17 0.00 -21.15 9.54
N SER A 18 1.21 -21.30 8.97
CA SER A 18 2.11 -20.17 8.66
C SER A 18 1.97 -19.59 7.24
N THR A 19 1.51 -20.39 6.28
CA THR A 19 1.40 -19.99 4.87
C THR A 19 0.19 -19.06 4.64
N THR A 20 -0.95 -19.36 5.26
CA THR A 20 -2.14 -18.49 5.19
C THR A 20 -1.91 -17.15 5.89
N GLU A 21 -1.17 -17.12 7.00
CA GLU A 21 -0.88 -15.90 7.77
C GLU A 21 0.03 -14.90 7.03
N LEU A 22 0.92 -15.41 6.17
CA LEU A 22 1.85 -14.63 5.36
C LEU A 22 1.14 -13.57 4.50
N LEU A 23 0.08 -13.99 3.82
CA LEU A 23 -0.73 -13.15 2.92
C LEU A 23 -2.00 -12.60 3.59
N ARG A 24 -2.22 -12.91 4.87
CA ARG A 24 -3.44 -12.49 5.58
C ARG A 24 -3.47 -10.99 5.82
N GLY A 25 -4.61 -10.37 5.56
CA GLY A 25 -4.87 -8.99 5.97
C GLY A 25 -4.87 -8.78 7.49
N PRO A 26 -4.84 -7.52 7.97
CA PRO A 26 -5.23 -7.23 9.35
C PRO A 26 -6.67 -7.73 9.61
N VAL A 27 -6.89 -8.40 10.74
CA VAL A 27 -8.18 -8.98 11.12
C VAL A 27 -9.06 -7.90 11.77
N LYS A 28 -10.37 -7.92 11.50
CA LYS A 28 -11.36 -7.12 12.24
C LYS A 28 -11.41 -7.63 13.68
N ALA A 29 -11.18 -6.74 14.66
CA ALA A 29 -11.48 -7.10 16.04
C ALA A 29 -12.97 -7.49 16.13
N LYS A 30 -13.27 -8.61 16.81
CA LYS A 30 -14.67 -8.98 17.08
C LYS A 30 -15.32 -7.80 17.81
N LYS A 31 -16.34 -7.18 17.19
CA LYS A 31 -17.23 -6.29 17.94
C LYS A 31 -17.89 -7.14 19.03
N GLY A 32 -18.08 -6.56 20.23
CA GLY A 32 -18.90 -7.17 21.28
C GLY A 32 -20.29 -7.53 20.74
N PRO A 33 -21.03 -8.42 21.41
CA PRO A 33 -22.25 -9.00 20.87
C PRO A 33 -23.26 -7.88 20.54
N SER A 34 -23.48 -7.66 19.25
CA SER A 34 -24.62 -6.91 18.72
C SER A 34 -25.38 -7.89 17.85
N ASP A 35 -26.70 -7.99 18.06
CA ASP A 35 -27.60 -9.01 17.53
C ASP A 35 -27.23 -9.53 16.14
N LYS A 36 -26.84 -10.80 16.11
CA LYS A 36 -26.50 -11.51 14.89
C LYS A 36 -27.79 -11.87 14.16
N ARG A 37 -27.95 -11.40 12.92
CA ARG A 37 -28.65 -12.19 11.90
C ARG A 37 -27.81 -13.42 11.57
N PRO A 38 -28.41 -14.60 11.35
CA PRO A 38 -27.67 -15.82 11.06
C PRO A 38 -27.07 -15.74 9.66
N SER A 39 -25.75 -15.91 9.57
CA SER A 39 -25.06 -16.24 8.32
C SER A 39 -25.14 -17.76 8.16
N SER A 40 -25.96 -18.22 7.22
CA SER A 40 -26.12 -19.60 6.82
C SER A 40 -24.90 -20.14 6.07
N GLY A 41 -24.48 -21.36 6.45
CA GLY A 41 -23.93 -22.38 5.54
C GLY A 41 -22.47 -22.28 5.09
N GLY A 42 -21.66 -23.31 5.38
CA GLY A 42 -20.42 -23.54 4.64
C GLY A 42 -19.32 -24.38 5.31
N GLY A 43 -19.67 -25.49 5.96
CA GLY A 43 -18.68 -26.51 6.37
C GLY A 43 -18.24 -27.36 5.17
N MET A 44 -16.99 -27.83 5.21
CA MET A 44 -16.32 -28.78 4.30
C MET A 44 -15.78 -28.32 2.92
N GLY A 45 -16.22 -27.20 2.32
CA GLY A 45 -15.66 -26.70 1.04
C GLY A 45 -14.50 -25.69 1.16
N ALA A 46 -14.37 -25.03 2.31
CA ALA A 46 -13.51 -23.85 2.47
C ALA A 46 -11.99 -24.10 2.40
N GLY A 47 -11.53 -25.34 2.64
CA GLY A 47 -10.09 -25.67 2.69
C GLY A 47 -9.43 -25.72 1.32
N ALA A 48 -10.09 -26.37 0.34
CA ALA A 48 -9.58 -26.50 -1.03
C ALA A 48 -9.48 -25.14 -1.73
N ASP A 49 -10.51 -24.32 -1.55
CA ASP A 49 -10.59 -22.97 -2.10
C ASP A 49 -9.56 -22.04 -1.44
N ALA A 50 -9.32 -22.19 -0.13
CA ALA A 50 -8.32 -21.41 0.59
C ALA A 50 -6.89 -21.70 0.08
N VAL A 51 -6.54 -22.97 -0.13
CA VAL A 51 -5.21 -23.34 -0.67
C VAL A 51 -5.07 -22.85 -2.10
N THR A 52 -6.07 -23.08 -2.96
CA THR A 52 -6.04 -22.62 -4.35
C THR A 52 -5.89 -21.10 -4.43
N ASN A 53 -6.64 -20.36 -3.60
CA ASN A 53 -6.52 -18.91 -3.53
C ASN A 53 -5.16 -18.45 -3.00
N PHE A 54 -4.61 -19.15 -2.00
CA PHE A 54 -3.26 -18.89 -1.51
C PHE A 54 -2.23 -19.07 -2.63
N LEU A 55 -2.25 -20.18 -3.37
CA LEU A 55 -1.31 -20.45 -4.46
C LEU A 55 -1.42 -19.42 -5.58
N LYS A 56 -2.64 -19.01 -5.95
CA LYS A 56 -2.85 -17.93 -6.93
C LYS A 56 -2.22 -16.61 -6.47
N ARG A 57 -2.42 -16.24 -5.21
CA ARG A 57 -1.81 -15.02 -4.64
C ARG A 57 -0.30 -15.15 -4.50
N ALA A 58 0.20 -16.32 -4.12
CA ALA A 58 1.63 -16.63 -4.05
C ALA A 58 2.30 -16.46 -5.41
N ALA A 59 1.70 -17.00 -6.46
CA ALA A 59 2.15 -16.82 -7.84
C ALA A 59 2.13 -15.34 -8.25
N ALA A 60 1.06 -14.60 -7.93
CA ALA A 60 0.98 -13.18 -8.22
C ALA A 60 2.08 -12.37 -7.53
N VAL A 61 2.37 -12.68 -6.26
CA VAL A 61 3.47 -12.03 -5.50
C VAL A 61 4.83 -12.37 -6.10
N ALA A 62 5.08 -13.64 -6.39
CA ALA A 62 6.35 -14.09 -6.98
C ALA A 62 6.59 -13.43 -8.35
N LYS A 63 5.54 -13.25 -9.16
CA LYS A 63 5.56 -12.54 -10.45
C LYS A 63 5.57 -11.02 -10.33
N ARG A 64 5.55 -10.47 -9.10
CA ARG A 64 5.50 -9.02 -8.84
C ARG A 64 4.31 -8.33 -9.51
N THR A 65 3.16 -8.98 -9.50
CA THR A 65 1.90 -8.39 -9.98
C THR A 65 1.69 -7.00 -9.35
N PRO A 66 1.32 -5.98 -10.15
CA PRO A 66 1.02 -4.64 -9.66
C PRO A 66 0.06 -4.61 -8.46
N GLU A 67 0.33 -3.73 -7.51
CA GLU A 67 -0.46 -3.62 -6.28
C GLU A 67 -1.53 -2.54 -6.40
N ALA A 68 -2.79 -2.93 -6.21
CA ALA A 68 -3.92 -2.03 -6.13
C ALA A 68 -3.81 -1.17 -4.87
N MET A 69 -3.78 0.15 -5.05
CA MET A 69 -3.67 1.09 -3.94
C MET A 69 -5.03 1.66 -3.60
N VAL A 70 -5.42 1.53 -2.33
CA VAL A 70 -6.53 2.27 -1.73
C VAL A 70 -6.00 2.99 -0.49
N ARG A 71 -6.26 4.30 -0.42
CA ARG A 71 -5.90 5.12 0.75
C ARG A 71 -6.98 6.16 1.03
N ILE A 72 -7.16 6.48 2.31
CA ILE A 72 -7.90 7.68 2.72
C ILE A 72 -6.95 8.86 2.57
N THR A 73 -7.33 9.84 1.76
CA THR A 73 -6.55 11.06 1.49
C THR A 73 -6.94 12.22 2.40
N GLY A 74 -8.16 12.19 2.96
CA GLY A 74 -8.63 13.22 3.87
C GLY A 74 -10.09 13.09 4.24
N ALA A 75 -10.63 14.16 4.79
CA ALA A 75 -12.03 14.35 5.14
C ALA A 75 -12.34 15.84 5.03
N ALA A 76 -13.57 16.21 4.67
CA ALA A 76 -14.02 17.60 4.67
C ALA A 76 -15.19 17.80 5.64
N LYS A 77 -15.24 18.98 6.26
CA LYS A 77 -16.28 19.39 7.21
C LYS A 77 -16.83 20.75 6.80
N GLY A 78 -18.15 20.89 6.78
CA GLY A 78 -18.83 22.11 6.38
C GLY A 78 -18.89 22.28 4.86
N LYS A 79 -19.86 23.10 4.45
CA LYS A 79 -20.21 23.39 3.05
C LYS A 79 -18.99 23.79 2.21
N ASP A 80 -18.19 24.73 2.70
CA ASP A 80 -17.07 25.28 1.92
C ASP A 80 -15.99 24.24 1.64
N HIS A 81 -15.56 23.47 2.65
CA HIS A 81 -14.54 22.45 2.46
C HIS A 81 -15.04 21.26 1.63
N VAL A 82 -16.32 20.87 1.75
CA VAL A 82 -16.90 19.83 0.89
C VAL A 82 -16.93 20.33 -0.55
N LYS A 83 -17.44 21.54 -0.80
CA LYS A 83 -17.49 22.16 -2.12
C LYS A 83 -16.10 22.29 -2.75
N GLU A 84 -15.11 22.78 -2.00
CA GLU A 84 -13.73 22.90 -2.46
C GLU A 84 -13.16 21.53 -2.86
N HIS A 85 -13.43 20.50 -2.06
CA HIS A 85 -12.96 19.15 -2.37
C HIS A 85 -13.64 18.56 -3.62
N LEU A 86 -14.97 18.67 -3.73
CA LEU A 86 -15.71 18.18 -4.90
C LEU A 86 -15.30 18.94 -6.17
N ALA A 87 -15.09 20.25 -6.07
CA ALA A 87 -14.55 21.06 -7.15
C ALA A 87 -13.12 20.63 -7.53
N TYR A 88 -12.25 20.32 -6.56
CA TYR A 88 -10.91 19.81 -6.83
C TYR A 88 -10.94 18.49 -7.62
N ILE A 89 -11.75 17.51 -7.19
CA ILE A 89 -11.78 16.20 -7.86
C ILE A 89 -12.46 16.26 -9.24
N THR A 90 -13.29 17.26 -9.51
CA THR A 90 -13.91 17.48 -10.83
C THR A 90 -13.18 18.53 -11.67
N ARG A 91 -12.03 19.06 -11.21
CA ARG A 91 -11.32 20.19 -11.85
C ARG A 91 -12.24 21.39 -12.13
N ASN A 92 -13.04 21.75 -11.14
CA ASN A 92 -14.09 22.78 -11.17
C ASN A 92 -15.23 22.45 -12.13
N GLY A 93 -15.65 21.19 -12.16
CA GLY A 93 -16.73 20.70 -13.04
C GLY A 93 -16.33 20.42 -14.48
N LYS A 94 -15.02 20.43 -14.80
CA LYS A 94 -14.48 20.09 -16.13
C LYS A 94 -14.34 18.59 -16.37
N LEU A 95 -14.19 17.81 -15.30
CA LEU A 95 -14.20 16.36 -15.34
C LEU A 95 -15.55 15.87 -14.83
N ASP A 96 -16.12 14.93 -15.58
CA ASP A 96 -17.32 14.23 -15.18
C ASP A 96 -17.07 13.41 -13.92
N ALA A 97 -18.04 13.47 -13.01
CA ALA A 97 -18.13 12.56 -11.89
C ALA A 97 -19.37 11.68 -12.02
N THR A 98 -19.41 10.57 -11.30
CA THR A 98 -20.61 9.72 -11.19
C THR A 98 -20.97 9.57 -9.72
N ASN A 99 -22.27 9.55 -9.40
CA ASN A 99 -22.74 9.31 -8.04
C ASN A 99 -23.19 7.86 -7.82
N GLU A 100 -23.72 7.57 -6.63
CA GLU A 100 -24.22 6.23 -6.27
C GLU A 100 -25.44 5.76 -7.07
N ARG A 101 -26.16 6.68 -7.69
CA ARG A 101 -27.33 6.39 -8.54
C ARG A 101 -26.96 6.13 -9.99
N GLY A 102 -25.66 6.22 -10.33
CA GLY A 102 -25.18 6.11 -11.70
C GLY A 102 -25.36 7.40 -12.51
N GLU A 103 -25.80 8.50 -11.88
CA GLU A 103 -25.98 9.79 -12.55
C GLU A 103 -24.62 10.44 -12.80
N THR A 104 -24.48 11.05 -13.97
CA THR A 104 -23.32 11.87 -14.32
C THR A 104 -23.47 13.28 -13.73
N ILE A 105 -22.49 13.70 -12.94
CA ILE A 105 -22.39 15.04 -12.34
C ILE A 105 -21.33 15.82 -13.12
N THR A 106 -21.79 16.78 -13.92
CA THR A 106 -20.93 17.62 -14.78
C THR A 106 -21.25 19.09 -14.57
N GLY A 107 -20.21 19.92 -14.67
CA GLY A 107 -20.34 21.37 -14.51
C GLY A 107 -20.31 21.83 -13.05
N ARG A 108 -20.00 23.12 -12.87
CA ARG A 108 -19.73 23.72 -11.56
C ARG A 108 -20.97 23.77 -10.66
N ASN A 109 -22.14 23.98 -11.24
CA ASN A 109 -23.40 24.11 -10.49
C ASN A 109 -23.80 22.76 -9.90
N ALA A 110 -23.83 21.69 -10.69
CA ALA A 110 -24.15 20.35 -10.21
C ALA A 110 -23.22 19.90 -9.05
N VAL A 111 -21.92 20.21 -9.15
CA VAL A 111 -20.93 19.94 -8.08
C VAL A 111 -21.25 20.74 -6.81
N LYS A 112 -21.69 21.99 -6.95
CA LYS A 112 -22.09 22.85 -5.83
C LYS A 112 -23.36 22.31 -5.17
N ASP A 113 -24.34 21.87 -5.95
CA ASP A 113 -25.62 21.36 -5.45
C ASP A 113 -25.42 20.09 -4.62
N VAL A 114 -24.55 19.17 -5.06
CA VAL A 114 -24.15 17.99 -4.28
C VAL A 114 -23.51 18.38 -2.94
N ALA A 115 -22.62 19.39 -2.94
CA ALA A 115 -22.00 19.86 -1.70
C ALA A 115 -23.01 20.46 -0.72
N GLU A 116 -24.01 21.18 -1.24
CA GLU A 116 -25.10 21.75 -0.45
C GLU A 116 -25.99 20.65 0.12
N GLU A 117 -26.39 19.67 -0.69
CA GLU A 117 -27.18 18.51 -0.26
C GLU A 117 -26.48 17.71 0.84
N TRP A 118 -25.17 17.50 0.72
CA TRP A 118 -24.43 16.71 1.71
C TRP A 118 -24.24 17.43 3.04
N THR A 119 -24.41 18.75 3.07
CA THR A 119 -24.17 19.59 4.25
C THR A 119 -25.42 20.26 4.80
N SER A 120 -26.58 20.11 4.15
CA SER A 120 -27.86 20.74 4.51
C SER A 120 -28.55 20.13 5.73
N ALA A 121 -28.04 19.03 6.30
CA ALA A 121 -28.61 18.42 7.50
C ALA A 121 -28.35 19.29 8.75
N GLY A 122 -29.41 19.98 9.20
CA GLY A 122 -29.42 20.84 10.37
C GLY A 122 -29.15 20.06 11.66
N LEU A 123 -28.00 20.32 12.28
CA LEU A 123 -27.65 20.29 13.71
C LEU A 123 -26.12 20.28 13.81
N ALA A 124 -25.57 20.65 14.97
CA ALA A 124 -24.13 20.67 15.25
C ALA A 124 -23.52 19.24 15.18
N LYS A 125 -23.21 18.76 13.97
CA LYS A 125 -22.65 17.43 13.75
C LYS A 125 -21.24 17.31 14.31
N LYS A 126 -20.99 16.27 15.10
CA LYS A 126 -19.65 15.89 15.59
C LYS A 126 -18.87 15.15 14.48
N GLY A 127 -17.92 15.86 13.88
CA GLY A 127 -16.92 15.34 12.94
C GLY A 127 -17.12 15.80 11.48
N PRO A 128 -16.40 15.22 10.51
CA PRO A 128 -16.47 15.62 9.11
C PRO A 128 -17.75 15.10 8.41
N ASP A 129 -18.15 15.75 7.33
CA ASP A 129 -19.28 15.37 6.47
C ASP A 129 -18.89 14.32 5.44
N THR A 130 -17.62 14.30 5.03
CA THR A 130 -17.13 13.39 3.99
C THR A 130 -15.86 12.64 4.39
N ARG A 131 -15.61 11.53 3.71
CA ARG A 131 -14.33 10.80 3.71
C ARG A 131 -13.83 10.66 2.28
N ASN A 132 -12.58 11.06 2.07
CA ASN A 132 -11.99 11.10 0.74
C ASN A 132 -11.08 9.89 0.57
N VAL A 133 -11.39 9.04 -0.40
CA VAL A 133 -10.66 7.82 -0.74
C VAL A 133 -10.04 8.01 -2.13
N MET A 134 -8.83 7.50 -2.30
CA MET A 134 -8.16 7.44 -3.60
C MET A 134 -7.83 6.00 -3.92
N LEU A 135 -8.25 5.57 -5.11
CA LEU A 135 -7.91 4.29 -5.71
C LEU A 135 -6.91 4.55 -6.84
N SER A 136 -5.83 3.80 -6.94
CA SER A 136 -4.85 4.03 -8.02
C SER A 136 -4.13 2.76 -8.44
N MET A 137 -3.63 2.77 -9.67
CA MET A 137 -2.78 1.73 -10.24
C MET A 137 -1.46 2.30 -10.77
N PRO A 138 -0.41 1.46 -10.93
CA PRO A 138 0.86 1.89 -11.52
C PRO A 138 0.71 2.46 -12.94
N LYS A 139 1.73 3.22 -13.35
CA LYS A 139 1.82 3.83 -14.68
C LYS A 139 1.69 2.76 -15.75
N GLY A 140 0.99 3.08 -16.84
CA GLY A 140 0.74 2.17 -17.95
C GLY A 140 -0.50 1.26 -17.77
N THR A 141 -1.19 1.35 -16.64
CA THR A 141 -2.50 0.69 -16.49
C THR A 141 -3.57 1.48 -17.26
N ASP A 142 -4.44 0.77 -17.98
CA ASP A 142 -5.61 1.33 -18.67
C ASP A 142 -6.52 2.10 -17.69
N ALA A 143 -6.68 3.40 -17.93
CA ALA A 143 -7.40 4.31 -17.03
C ALA A 143 -8.92 4.06 -17.04
N ASP A 144 -9.49 3.61 -18.16
CA ASP A 144 -10.92 3.32 -18.28
C ASP A 144 -11.26 2.02 -17.55
N LYS A 145 -10.38 1.02 -17.60
CA LYS A 145 -10.50 -0.17 -16.75
C LYS A 145 -10.37 0.17 -15.27
N VAL A 146 -9.47 1.09 -14.92
CA VAL A 146 -9.34 1.58 -13.53
C VAL A 146 -10.63 2.27 -13.06
N LEU A 147 -11.22 3.14 -13.88
CA LEU A 147 -12.48 3.81 -13.55
C LEU A 147 -13.64 2.81 -13.43
N ARG A 148 -13.79 1.89 -14.39
CA ARG A 148 -14.84 0.86 -14.34
C ARG A 148 -14.71 -0.02 -13.09
N ALA A 149 -13.51 -0.52 -12.80
CA ALA A 149 -13.27 -1.30 -11.59
C ALA A 149 -13.57 -0.50 -10.32
N ALA A 150 -13.22 0.80 -10.28
CA ALA A 150 -13.51 1.66 -9.15
C ALA A 150 -15.01 1.93 -8.97
N LYS A 151 -15.77 2.13 -10.06
CA LYS A 151 -17.23 2.27 -10.04
C LYS A 151 -17.90 1.00 -9.51
N THR A 152 -17.57 -0.18 -10.07
CA THR A 152 -18.12 -1.46 -9.60
C THR A 152 -17.75 -1.75 -8.15
N PHE A 153 -16.51 -1.43 -7.75
CA PHE A 153 -16.09 -1.53 -6.35
C PHE A 153 -16.92 -0.61 -5.44
N ALA A 154 -17.07 0.66 -5.81
CA ALA A 154 -17.79 1.65 -5.02
C ALA A 154 -19.26 1.28 -4.85
N ASP A 155 -19.91 0.84 -5.93
CA ASP A 155 -21.30 0.38 -5.93
C ASP A 155 -21.49 -0.83 -4.99
N LYS A 156 -20.72 -1.91 -5.19
CA LYS A 156 -20.79 -3.11 -4.33
C LYS A 156 -20.49 -2.85 -2.86
N THR A 157 -19.65 -1.85 -2.55
CA THR A 157 -19.19 -1.59 -1.18
C THR A 157 -20.03 -0.53 -0.46
N PHE A 158 -20.61 0.43 -1.20
CA PHE A 158 -21.22 1.63 -0.62
C PHE A 158 -22.56 2.03 -1.24
N GLY A 159 -22.92 1.56 -2.44
CA GLY A 159 -24.07 2.03 -3.21
C GLY A 159 -25.41 1.89 -2.49
N GLY A 160 -25.60 0.80 -1.75
CA GLY A 160 -26.80 0.60 -0.92
C GLY A 160 -26.73 1.25 0.47
N GLU A 161 -25.61 1.84 0.87
CA GLU A 161 -25.40 2.32 2.25
C GLU A 161 -25.28 3.84 2.36
N ARG A 162 -24.70 4.51 1.35
CA ARG A 162 -24.34 5.92 1.45
C ARG A 162 -24.14 6.56 0.09
N GLN A 163 -24.32 7.87 0.06
CA GLN A 163 -24.00 8.69 -1.11
C GLN A 163 -22.50 8.76 -1.34
N TYR A 164 -22.11 8.81 -2.62
CA TYR A 164 -20.72 9.02 -3.00
C TYR A 164 -20.60 9.76 -4.33
N MET A 165 -19.40 10.27 -4.60
CA MET A 165 -19.04 10.87 -5.88
C MET A 165 -17.68 10.34 -6.33
N ILE A 166 -17.58 9.91 -7.59
CA ILE A 166 -16.39 9.28 -8.16
C ILE A 166 -15.89 10.03 -9.39
N ALA A 167 -14.60 10.34 -9.47
CA ALA A 167 -13.98 11.03 -10.62
C ALA A 167 -12.59 10.46 -10.94
N LEU A 168 -12.30 10.29 -12.24
CA LEU A 168 -11.01 9.79 -12.72
C LEU A 168 -10.03 10.95 -12.99
N HIS A 169 -8.80 10.83 -12.51
CA HIS A 169 -7.68 11.71 -12.83
C HIS A 169 -6.60 10.93 -13.59
N THR A 170 -6.22 11.45 -14.77
CA THR A 170 -5.16 10.93 -15.65
C THR A 170 -4.03 11.93 -15.88
N ASP A 171 -4.06 13.07 -15.20
CA ASP A 171 -3.10 14.19 -15.34
C ASP A 171 -1.72 13.91 -14.70
N LYS A 172 -1.54 12.73 -14.11
CA LYS A 172 -0.30 12.30 -13.47
C LYS A 172 0.11 10.93 -14.01
N ASP A 173 1.34 10.53 -13.71
CA ASP A 173 1.92 9.24 -14.12
C ASP A 173 1.06 8.02 -13.76
N HIS A 174 0.28 8.10 -12.69
CA HIS A 174 -0.56 7.01 -12.20
C HIS A 174 -2.04 7.33 -12.41
N PRO A 175 -2.81 6.51 -13.15
CA PRO A 175 -4.25 6.66 -13.21
C PRO A 175 -4.82 6.46 -11.80
N HIS A 176 -5.62 7.43 -11.35
CA HIS A 176 -6.21 7.39 -10.02
C HIS A 176 -7.63 7.93 -10.02
N VAL A 177 -8.46 7.31 -9.18
CA VAL A 177 -9.86 7.65 -9.01
C VAL A 177 -10.03 8.25 -7.62
N HIS A 178 -10.61 9.43 -7.59
CA HIS A 178 -11.11 10.05 -6.38
C HIS A 178 -12.51 9.53 -6.08
N LEU A 179 -12.70 8.96 -4.89
CA LEU A 179 -13.98 8.50 -4.36
C LEU A 179 -14.27 9.26 -3.07
N THR A 180 -15.18 10.23 -3.13
CA THR A 180 -15.63 10.98 -1.97
C THR A 180 -16.91 10.35 -1.44
N LEU A 181 -16.89 9.91 -0.20
CA LEU A 181 -18.00 9.25 0.47
C LEU A 181 -18.67 10.23 1.43
N LYS A 182 -20.01 10.34 1.40
CA LYS A 182 -20.74 10.94 2.52
C LYS A 182 -20.51 10.07 3.76
N ARG A 183 -20.09 10.69 4.86
CA ARG A 183 -19.70 9.96 6.06
C ARG A 183 -20.93 9.31 6.69
N GLU A 184 -22.02 10.05 6.80
CA GLU A 184 -23.30 9.54 7.26
C GLU A 184 -23.98 8.76 6.13
N GLY A 185 -24.35 7.50 6.40
CA GLY A 185 -25.08 6.67 5.46
C GLY A 185 -26.58 6.98 5.46
N PHE A 186 -27.32 6.29 4.59
CA PHE A 186 -28.79 6.37 4.53
C PHE A 186 -29.45 5.92 5.84
N ASP A 187 -28.79 5.06 6.60
CA ASP A 187 -29.23 4.60 7.93
C ASP A 187 -28.82 5.54 9.08
N GLY A 188 -28.28 6.72 8.77
CA GLY A 188 -27.77 7.68 9.74
C GLY A 188 -26.44 7.28 10.40
N LYS A 189 -25.83 6.14 10.05
CA LYS A 189 -24.59 5.68 10.68
C LYS A 189 -23.36 6.26 9.98
N ASN A 190 -22.38 6.62 10.80
CA ASN A 190 -21.13 7.20 10.34
C ASN A 190 -20.10 6.16 9.87
N LEU A 191 -19.48 6.42 8.73
CA LEU A 191 -18.33 5.68 8.21
C LEU A 191 -17.11 5.88 9.12
N ASN A 192 -16.56 4.78 9.64
CA ASN A 192 -15.37 4.79 10.48
C ASN A 192 -14.41 3.65 10.10
N PRO A 193 -13.73 3.77 8.95
CA PRO A 193 -12.94 2.69 8.39
C PRO A 193 -11.66 2.47 9.22
N ARG A 194 -11.36 1.22 9.50
CA ARG A 194 -10.15 0.76 10.19
C ARG A 194 -9.20 0.07 9.21
N LYS A 195 -8.07 -0.42 9.73
CA LYS A 195 -7.02 -1.03 8.90
C LYS A 195 -7.52 -2.27 8.14
N ALA A 196 -8.40 -3.05 8.75
CA ALA A 196 -9.03 -4.21 8.13
C ALA A 196 -9.94 -3.81 6.96
N ASP A 197 -10.80 -2.80 7.15
CA ASP A 197 -11.65 -2.28 6.08
C ASP A 197 -10.81 -1.78 4.91
N LEU A 198 -9.71 -1.06 5.17
CA LEU A 198 -8.80 -0.62 4.11
C LEU A 198 -8.13 -1.77 3.36
N GLN A 199 -7.90 -2.91 4.02
CA GLN A 199 -7.37 -4.09 3.33
C GLN A 199 -8.45 -4.73 2.46
N GLU A 200 -9.65 -4.90 3.00
CA GLU A 200 -10.80 -5.41 2.24
C GLU A 200 -11.11 -4.54 1.02
N TRP A 201 -11.00 -3.21 1.15
CA TRP A 201 -11.18 -2.29 0.03
C TRP A 201 -10.11 -2.47 -1.05
N ARG A 202 -8.84 -2.70 -0.68
CA ARG A 202 -7.78 -2.99 -1.66
C ARG A 202 -8.02 -4.31 -2.37
N GLU A 203 -8.41 -5.35 -1.63
CA GLU A 203 -8.71 -6.66 -2.18
C GLU A 203 -9.95 -6.63 -3.08
N GLY A 204 -10.98 -5.88 -2.69
CA GLY A 204 -12.16 -5.62 -3.49
C GLY A 204 -11.83 -4.93 -4.80
N PHE A 205 -11.08 -3.82 -4.74
CA PHE A 205 -10.65 -3.11 -5.95
C PHE A 205 -9.76 -3.97 -6.86
N ALA A 206 -8.80 -4.72 -6.29
CA ALA A 206 -7.96 -5.64 -7.05
C ALA A 206 -8.78 -6.75 -7.73
N ARG A 207 -9.82 -7.26 -7.06
CA ARG A 207 -10.74 -8.25 -7.65
C ARG A 207 -11.50 -7.67 -8.84
N GLU A 208 -12.06 -6.47 -8.73
CA GLU A 208 -12.79 -5.85 -9.86
C GLU A 208 -11.82 -5.49 -11.02
N LEU A 209 -10.57 -5.10 -10.74
CA LEU A 209 -9.54 -4.92 -11.76
C LEU A 209 -9.23 -6.22 -12.52
N ARG A 210 -9.07 -7.33 -11.80
CA ARG A 210 -8.83 -8.65 -12.41
C ARG A 210 -9.99 -9.12 -13.27
N ALA A 211 -11.22 -8.82 -12.88
CA ALA A 211 -12.40 -9.11 -13.69
C ALA A 211 -12.39 -8.40 -15.05
N LEU A 212 -11.67 -7.27 -15.16
CA LEU A 212 -11.45 -6.52 -16.41
C LEU A 212 -10.13 -6.88 -17.12
N GLY A 213 -9.46 -7.95 -16.67
CA GLY A 213 -8.18 -8.41 -17.23
C GLY A 213 -6.98 -7.54 -16.83
N VAL A 214 -7.10 -6.69 -15.81
CA VAL A 214 -5.95 -5.93 -15.27
C VAL A 214 -5.27 -6.77 -14.20
N ALA A 215 -3.98 -7.06 -14.39
CA ALA A 215 -3.17 -7.74 -13.40
C ALA A 215 -3.02 -6.85 -12.15
N ALA A 216 -3.71 -7.23 -11.07
CA ALA A 216 -3.74 -6.49 -9.82
C ALA A 216 -3.77 -7.44 -8.62
N GLU A 217 -3.01 -7.11 -7.59
CA GLU A 217 -2.98 -7.81 -6.31
C GLU A 217 -3.09 -6.80 -5.16
N ALA A 218 -3.43 -7.27 -3.97
CA ALA A 218 -3.54 -6.42 -2.78
C ALA A 218 -2.87 -7.09 -1.58
N THR A 219 -1.55 -7.26 -1.65
CA THR A 219 -0.80 -7.94 -0.59
C THR A 219 -0.26 -6.98 0.47
N PRO A 220 -0.26 -7.40 1.75
CA PRO A 220 0.41 -6.64 2.80
C PRO A 220 1.90 -6.43 2.46
N ARG A 221 2.40 -5.21 2.68
CA ARG A 221 3.83 -4.85 2.43
C ARG A 221 4.84 -5.82 3.05
N ARG A 222 4.49 -6.39 4.22
CA ARG A 222 5.33 -7.37 4.92
C ARG A 222 5.55 -8.64 4.12
N ALA A 223 4.54 -9.13 3.40
CA ALA A 223 4.63 -10.33 2.57
C ALA A 223 5.63 -10.14 1.42
N ARG A 224 5.84 -8.90 1.00
CA ARG A 224 6.75 -8.51 -0.08
C ARG A 224 8.17 -8.14 0.37
N GLY A 225 8.51 -8.36 1.65
CA GLY A 225 9.82 -7.99 2.18
C GLY A 225 10.09 -6.49 2.26
N VAL A 226 9.04 -5.64 2.10
CA VAL A 226 9.21 -4.18 2.12
C VAL A 226 9.19 -3.67 3.57
N VAL A 227 10.37 -3.50 4.15
CA VAL A 227 10.55 -3.03 5.55
C VAL A 227 10.60 -1.52 5.70
N LYS A 228 11.03 -0.80 4.66
CA LYS A 228 11.23 0.65 4.73
C LYS A 228 9.90 1.37 4.80
N LYS A 229 9.75 2.33 5.72
CA LYS A 229 8.61 3.24 5.67
C LYS A 229 8.69 4.06 4.40
N ALA A 230 7.55 4.32 3.78
CA ALA A 230 7.51 5.24 2.65
C ALA A 230 7.92 6.64 3.14
N GLN A 231 8.74 7.33 2.36
CA GLN A 231 9.09 8.71 2.65
C GLN A 231 7.80 9.55 2.66
N LYS A 232 7.71 10.50 3.60
CA LYS A 232 6.59 11.45 3.61
C LYS A 232 6.64 12.29 2.34
N GLN A 233 5.50 12.46 1.67
CA GLN A 233 5.42 13.16 0.38
C GLN A 233 5.99 14.59 0.45
N ALA A 234 5.78 15.31 1.56
CA ALA A 234 6.38 16.63 1.76
C ALA A 234 7.91 16.58 1.77
N VAL A 235 8.51 15.60 2.44
CA VAL A 235 9.97 15.40 2.48
C VAL A 235 10.49 15.06 1.10
N TYR A 236 9.82 14.14 0.38
CA TYR A 236 10.17 13.78 -1.00
C TYR A 236 10.17 15.01 -1.93
N HIS A 237 9.12 15.84 -1.89
CA HIS A 237 9.04 17.03 -2.76
C HIS A 237 10.08 18.09 -2.42
N ILE A 238 10.36 18.32 -1.12
CA ILE A 238 11.42 19.25 -0.69
C ILE A 238 12.78 18.73 -1.20
N GLU A 239 13.06 17.45 -1.03
CA GLU A 239 14.30 16.83 -1.46
C GLU A 239 14.46 16.87 -2.99
N LYS A 240 13.41 16.53 -3.74
CA LYS A 240 13.40 16.63 -5.21
C LYS A 240 13.66 18.06 -5.68
N ARG A 241 13.04 19.07 -5.05
CA ARG A 241 13.25 20.49 -5.37
C ARG A 241 14.64 20.99 -5.02
N HIS A 242 15.19 20.53 -3.89
CA HIS A 242 16.57 20.80 -3.49
C HIS A 242 17.58 20.22 -4.49
N GLN A 243 17.42 18.95 -4.87
CA GLN A 243 18.27 18.28 -5.85
C GLN A 243 18.20 18.92 -7.24
N ALA A 244 17.02 19.40 -7.63
CA ALA A 244 16.82 20.12 -8.89
C ALA A 244 17.32 21.58 -8.85
N GLY A 245 17.90 22.06 -7.74
CA GLY A 245 18.38 23.44 -7.63
C GLY A 245 17.29 24.52 -7.74
N THR A 246 16.02 24.14 -7.56
CA THR A 246 14.90 25.07 -7.74
C THR A 246 14.86 26.13 -6.64
N LYS A 247 14.28 27.29 -6.95
CA LYS A 247 14.08 28.40 -6.02
C LYS A 247 12.64 28.45 -5.53
N ARG A 248 12.47 28.97 -4.32
CA ARG A 248 11.17 29.35 -3.74
C ARG A 248 10.66 30.63 -4.40
N ARG A 249 9.41 31.00 -4.06
CA ARG A 249 8.77 32.23 -4.58
C ARG A 249 9.52 33.50 -4.18
N ASP A 250 10.21 33.48 -3.05
CA ASP A 250 11.07 34.56 -2.53
C ASP A 250 12.49 34.56 -3.12
N GLY A 251 12.78 33.71 -4.11
CA GLY A 251 14.10 33.61 -4.75
C GLY A 251 15.12 32.75 -4.01
N THR A 252 14.84 32.30 -2.79
CA THR A 252 15.77 31.47 -2.00
C THR A 252 15.82 30.02 -2.50
N PRO A 253 16.98 29.34 -2.52
CA PRO A 253 17.08 27.95 -2.97
C PRO A 253 16.41 26.99 -1.98
N TYR A 254 15.81 25.90 -2.49
CA TYR A 254 15.38 24.81 -1.63
C TYR A 254 16.58 24.16 -0.94
N LYS A 255 16.52 24.03 0.39
CA LYS A 255 17.51 23.32 1.20
C LYS A 255 17.10 21.84 1.37
N ALA A 256 18.08 20.98 1.65
CA ALA A 256 17.82 19.61 2.05
C ALA A 256 16.89 19.58 3.26
N PRO A 257 15.97 18.59 3.37
CA PRO A 257 15.09 18.50 4.53
C PRO A 257 15.88 18.32 5.83
N ASP A 258 15.59 19.14 6.85
CA ASP A 258 16.28 19.08 8.16
C ASP A 258 16.25 17.68 8.79
N VAL A 259 15.16 16.95 8.58
CA VAL A 259 15.01 15.58 9.07
C VAL A 259 16.06 14.64 8.46
N GLN A 260 16.42 14.82 7.18
CA GLN A 260 17.48 14.02 6.55
C GLN A 260 18.86 14.45 7.04
N LEU A 261 19.10 15.75 7.15
CA LEU A 261 20.37 16.29 7.67
C LEU A 261 20.64 15.77 9.09
N ARG A 262 19.62 15.76 9.96
CA ARG A 262 19.75 15.21 11.33
C ARG A 262 20.09 13.72 11.34
N LYS A 263 19.45 12.90 10.49
CA LYS A 263 19.76 11.46 10.39
C LYS A 263 21.19 11.22 9.91
N PHE A 264 21.65 11.97 8.91
CA PHE A 264 23.03 11.87 8.42
C PHE A 264 24.04 12.34 9.47
N ALA A 265 23.77 13.44 10.16
CA ALA A 265 24.64 13.94 11.23
C ALA A 265 24.75 12.94 12.40
N GLU A 266 23.62 12.33 12.80
CA GLU A 266 23.59 11.26 13.80
C GLU A 266 24.44 10.06 13.35
N ALA A 267 24.28 9.61 12.10
CA ALA A 267 25.08 8.51 11.55
C ALA A 267 26.58 8.83 11.48
N VAL A 268 26.96 10.06 11.09
CA VAL A 268 28.37 10.50 11.11
C VAL A 268 28.93 10.46 12.53
N LYS A 269 28.18 10.96 13.51
CA LYS A 269 28.61 10.92 14.92
C LYS A 269 28.79 9.49 15.41
N GLU A 270 27.87 8.59 15.08
CA GLU A 270 27.92 7.18 15.49
C GLU A 270 29.05 6.41 14.79
N VAL A 271 29.30 6.65 13.49
CA VAL A 271 30.38 5.98 12.73
C VAL A 271 31.76 6.50 13.11
N SER A 272 31.92 7.83 13.22
CA SER A 272 33.22 8.45 13.54
C SER A 272 33.61 8.31 15.00
N GLY A 273 32.66 8.06 15.90
CA GLY A 273 32.91 7.90 17.33
C GLY A 273 33.56 6.58 17.75
N GLY A 274 33.90 5.69 16.80
CA GLY A 274 34.61 4.43 17.05
C GLY A 274 33.80 3.33 17.78
N ALA A 275 32.64 3.66 18.34
CA ALA A 275 31.76 2.70 18.98
C ALA A 275 30.86 2.01 17.96
N THR A 276 30.70 0.68 18.07
CA THR A 276 29.68 -0.04 17.29
C THR A 276 28.29 0.55 17.59
N PRO A 277 27.53 1.00 16.59
CA PRO A 277 26.23 1.61 16.82
C PRO A 277 25.31 0.67 17.60
N LYS A 278 24.70 1.16 18.69
CA LYS A 278 23.74 0.35 19.47
C LYS A 278 22.58 -0.07 18.57
N VAL A 279 22.32 -1.38 18.53
CA VAL A 279 21.16 -1.96 17.82
C VAL A 279 19.90 -1.58 18.59
N ARG A 280 18.93 -0.99 17.90
CA ARG A 280 17.69 -0.55 18.56
C ARG A 280 16.70 -1.73 18.67
N PRO A 281 15.87 -1.81 19.72
CA PRO A 281 14.97 -2.95 19.92
C PRO A 281 14.01 -3.21 18.74
N TRP A 282 13.58 -2.18 18.03
CA TRP A 282 12.73 -2.36 16.84
C TRP A 282 13.49 -2.86 15.61
N GLU A 283 14.81 -2.69 15.53
CA GLU A 283 15.63 -3.26 14.45
C GLU A 283 15.70 -4.78 14.57
N LEU A 284 15.81 -5.29 15.80
CA LEU A 284 15.69 -6.72 16.10
C LEU A 284 14.30 -7.26 15.72
N LYS A 285 13.23 -6.57 16.14
CA LYS A 285 11.85 -6.96 15.77
C LYS A 285 11.60 -6.94 14.25
N ILE A 286 12.21 -6.00 13.54
CA ILE A 286 12.13 -5.95 12.07
C ILE A 286 12.86 -7.15 11.47
N ARG A 287 14.07 -7.47 11.95
CA ARG A 287 14.86 -8.62 11.50
C ARG A 287 14.11 -9.93 11.73
N GLU A 288 13.67 -10.18 12.96
CA GLU A 288 12.92 -11.39 13.34
C GLU A 288 11.67 -11.56 12.46
N ARG A 289 10.92 -10.48 12.24
CA ARG A 289 9.75 -10.51 11.36
C ARG A 289 10.11 -10.84 9.91
N GLN A 290 11.23 -10.33 9.41
CA GLN A 290 11.66 -10.61 8.04
C GLN A 290 12.17 -12.04 7.87
N GLU A 291 12.90 -12.57 8.86
CA GLU A 291 13.32 -13.97 8.89
C GLU A 291 12.11 -14.89 8.87
N LYS A 292 11.07 -14.58 9.66
CA LYS A 292 9.78 -15.29 9.62
C LYS A 292 9.12 -15.23 8.25
N VAL A 293 9.05 -14.05 7.62
CA VAL A 293 8.46 -13.88 6.28
C VAL A 293 9.24 -14.66 5.22
N ARG A 294 10.58 -14.56 5.20
CA ARG A 294 11.44 -15.27 4.25
C ARG A 294 11.34 -16.78 4.47
N GLY A 295 11.37 -17.22 5.72
CA GLY A 295 11.20 -18.62 6.11
C GLY A 295 9.87 -19.19 5.64
N ALA A 296 8.76 -18.45 5.79
CA ALA A 296 7.45 -18.88 5.32
C ALA A 296 7.38 -19.06 3.80
N TRP A 297 8.00 -18.15 3.03
CA TRP A 297 8.12 -18.31 1.57
C TRP A 297 8.96 -19.52 1.18
N LEU A 298 10.13 -19.70 1.81
CA LEU A 298 11.02 -20.82 1.52
C LEU A 298 10.39 -22.16 1.90
N HIS A 299 9.66 -22.20 3.02
CA HIS A 299 8.87 -23.37 3.41
C HIS A 299 7.80 -23.68 2.34
N THR A 300 7.07 -22.67 1.87
CA THR A 300 6.09 -22.83 0.78
C THR A 300 6.75 -23.40 -0.49
N ALA A 301 7.92 -22.89 -0.88
CA ALA A 301 8.65 -23.39 -2.04
C ALA A 301 9.10 -24.85 -1.86
N ALA A 302 9.63 -25.22 -0.69
CA ALA A 302 10.05 -26.58 -0.38
C ALA A 302 8.86 -27.57 -0.40
N THR A 303 7.68 -27.14 0.05
CA THR A 303 6.46 -27.95 -0.03
C THR A 303 6.01 -28.13 -1.48
N LEU A 304 6.05 -27.07 -2.29
CA LEU A 304 5.69 -27.12 -3.71
C LEU A 304 6.65 -27.96 -4.56
N GLU A 305 7.94 -28.01 -4.23
CA GLU A 305 8.93 -28.87 -4.91
C GLU A 305 8.66 -30.36 -4.76
N LYS A 306 8.10 -30.77 -3.63
CA LYS A 306 7.73 -32.18 -3.37
C LYS A 306 6.46 -32.60 -4.09
N HIS A 307 5.70 -31.65 -4.62
CA HIS A 307 4.46 -31.92 -5.33
C HIS A 307 4.77 -32.46 -6.74
N PRO A 308 4.04 -33.47 -7.25
CA PRO A 308 4.35 -34.10 -8.53
C PRO A 308 4.15 -33.16 -9.74
N SER A 309 3.24 -32.20 -9.64
CA SER A 309 2.94 -31.24 -10.73
C SER A 309 4.12 -30.33 -11.08
N ASP A 310 4.42 -30.21 -12.38
CA ASP A 310 5.43 -29.29 -12.90
C ASP A 310 5.07 -27.83 -12.68
N GLU A 311 3.78 -27.49 -12.62
CA GLU A 311 3.32 -26.14 -12.27
C GLU A 311 3.72 -25.77 -10.83
N ALA A 312 3.59 -26.72 -9.90
CA ALA A 312 3.99 -26.52 -8.51
C ALA A 312 5.51 -26.33 -8.40
N LYS A 313 6.30 -27.17 -9.09
CA LYS A 313 7.76 -27.04 -9.14
C LYS A 313 8.20 -25.70 -9.77
N ARG A 314 7.52 -25.25 -10.82
CA ARG A 314 7.77 -23.93 -11.44
C ARG A 314 7.48 -22.81 -10.45
N LEU A 315 6.33 -22.85 -9.75
CA LEU A 315 5.98 -21.85 -8.75
C LEU A 315 7.00 -21.83 -7.60
N ALA A 316 7.50 -22.98 -7.16
CA ALA A 316 8.55 -23.04 -6.14
C ALA A 316 9.83 -22.30 -6.59
N LYS A 317 10.27 -22.50 -7.83
CA LYS A 317 11.40 -21.77 -8.43
C LYS A 317 11.14 -20.26 -8.47
N GLU A 318 9.94 -19.85 -8.89
CA GLU A 318 9.54 -18.43 -8.89
C GLU A 318 9.57 -17.83 -7.48
N ILE A 319 9.07 -18.54 -6.46
CA ILE A 319 9.11 -18.11 -5.05
C ILE A 319 10.55 -17.98 -4.54
N ARG A 320 11.43 -18.94 -4.83
CA ARG A 320 12.85 -18.86 -4.42
C ARG A 320 13.55 -17.65 -5.05
N ASN A 321 13.33 -17.41 -6.34
CA ASN A 321 13.85 -16.22 -7.03
C ASN A 321 13.33 -14.93 -6.40
N PHE A 322 12.03 -14.90 -6.09
CA PHE A 322 11.42 -13.78 -5.40
C PHE A 322 12.05 -13.49 -4.03
N VAL A 323 12.30 -14.53 -3.22
CA VAL A 323 12.98 -14.40 -1.91
C VAL A 323 14.42 -13.93 -2.07
N LYS A 324 15.16 -14.45 -3.07
CA LYS A 324 16.53 -14.04 -3.39
C LYS A 324 16.61 -12.55 -3.70
N ASP A 325 15.64 -12.03 -4.45
CA ASP A 325 15.59 -10.63 -4.85
C ASP A 325 14.93 -9.70 -3.80
N MET A 326 14.46 -10.24 -2.66
CA MET A 326 13.89 -9.40 -1.62
C MET A 326 14.92 -8.39 -1.12
N PRO A 327 14.50 -7.13 -0.84
CA PRO A 327 15.40 -6.11 -0.31
C PRO A 327 16.20 -6.63 0.88
N LEU A 328 17.48 -6.24 0.94
CA LEU A 328 18.33 -6.52 2.10
C LEU A 328 17.64 -6.09 3.39
N LEU A 329 17.90 -6.83 4.47
CA LEU A 329 17.35 -6.62 5.81
C LEU A 329 17.92 -5.35 6.50
N GLN A 330 18.07 -4.27 5.74
CA GLN A 330 18.64 -3.01 6.20
C GLN A 330 17.53 -1.97 6.42
N THR A 331 17.50 -1.42 7.63
CA THR A 331 16.68 -0.25 7.95
C THR A 331 17.24 1.00 7.24
N GLU A 332 16.45 2.07 7.16
CA GLU A 332 16.92 3.35 6.63
C GLU A 332 18.17 3.84 7.37
N ARG A 333 18.23 3.68 8.70
CA ARG A 333 19.41 4.02 9.51
C ARG A 333 20.63 3.21 9.09
N GLN A 334 20.52 1.89 8.98
CA GLN A 334 21.64 1.03 8.59
C GLN A 334 22.19 1.37 7.20
N GLN A 335 21.32 1.79 6.28
CA GLN A 335 21.76 2.27 4.96
C GLN A 335 22.49 3.60 5.04
N ILE A 336 21.99 4.56 5.80
CA ILE A 336 22.67 5.85 6.02
C ILE A 336 24.05 5.61 6.65
N HIS A 337 24.16 4.70 7.61
CA HIS A 337 25.45 4.29 8.19
C HIS A 337 26.40 3.73 7.13
N SER A 338 25.95 2.77 6.33
CA SER A 338 26.78 2.18 5.27
C SER A 338 27.23 3.23 4.24
N GLN A 339 26.36 4.19 3.88
CA GLN A 339 26.72 5.30 2.99
C GLN A 339 27.75 6.23 3.62
N VAL A 340 27.61 6.55 4.91
CA VAL A 340 28.57 7.38 5.66
C VAL A 340 29.92 6.67 5.76
N GLU A 341 29.94 5.39 6.12
CA GLU A 341 31.16 4.57 6.15
C GLU A 341 31.87 4.54 4.79
N GLN A 342 31.12 4.33 3.71
CA GLN A 342 31.68 4.35 2.35
C GLN A 342 32.27 5.71 1.99
N ARG A 343 31.60 6.82 2.33
CA ARG A 343 32.08 8.18 2.07
C ARG A 343 33.32 8.53 2.90
N LEU A 344 33.36 8.13 4.18
CA LEU A 344 34.52 8.35 5.05
C LEU A 344 35.72 7.51 4.57
N ARG A 345 35.50 6.25 4.18
CA ARG A 345 36.54 5.40 3.58
C ARG A 345 37.03 5.93 2.24
N GLY A 346 36.15 6.45 1.39
CA GLY A 346 36.50 7.08 0.12
C GLY A 346 37.38 8.32 0.34
N ARG A 347 36.96 9.24 1.22
CA ARG A 347 37.76 10.41 1.59
C ARG A 347 39.12 10.06 2.18
N ALA A 348 39.24 9.00 2.97
CA ALA A 348 40.52 8.55 3.51
C ALA A 348 41.48 8.00 2.44
N ARG A 349 40.97 7.54 1.30
CA ARG A 349 41.78 7.08 0.15
C ARG A 349 42.25 8.21 -0.76
N ASP A 350 41.51 9.33 -0.78
CA ASP A 350 41.81 10.51 -1.62
C ASP A 350 42.75 11.53 -0.94
N VAL A 351 43.25 11.25 0.28
CA VAL A 351 44.28 12.10 0.93
C VAL A 351 45.65 11.75 0.33
N PRO A 352 46.35 12.70 -0.33
CA PRO A 352 47.71 12.46 -0.81
C PRO A 352 48.62 12.16 0.38
N LYS A 353 49.38 11.06 0.33
CA LYS A 353 50.49 10.83 1.27
C LYS A 353 51.44 12.03 1.17
N GLN A 354 51.61 12.78 2.25
CA GLN A 354 52.67 13.80 2.32
C GLN A 354 54.03 13.13 2.05
N PRO A 355 54.90 13.72 1.20
CA PRO A 355 56.24 13.20 1.02
C PRO A 355 57.02 13.35 2.33
N ASP A 356 57.66 12.26 2.72
CA ASP A 356 58.50 12.14 3.90
C ASP A 356 59.61 13.21 3.82
N LYS A 357 59.61 14.17 4.74
CA LYS A 357 60.72 15.14 4.86
C LYS A 357 61.88 14.39 5.49
N GLY A 358 62.75 13.86 4.62
CA GLY A 358 64.03 13.29 4.99
C GLY A 358 64.79 14.24 5.92
N ALA A 359 65.20 13.70 7.06
CA ALA A 359 66.10 14.35 8.00
C ALA A 359 67.45 14.61 7.30
N ASP A 360 67.76 15.88 7.09
CA ASP A 360 69.10 16.29 6.68
C ASP A 360 70.02 16.19 7.91
N ARG A 361 71.06 15.36 7.78
CA ARG A 361 72.12 15.21 8.78
C ARG A 361 73.21 16.22 8.42
N SER A 362 73.46 17.18 9.31
CA SER A 362 74.71 17.94 9.35
C SER A 362 75.62 17.35 10.43
#